data_AF-A0A8J9T030-F1
#
_entry.id   AF-A0A8J9T030-F1
#
_cell.length_a   1.000
_cell.length_b   1.000
_cell.length_c   1.000
_cell.angle_alpha   90.00
_cell.angle_beta   90.00
_cell.angle_gamma   90.00
#
_symmetry.space_group_name_H-M   'P 1'
#
loop_
_entity.id
_entity.type
_entity.pdbx_description
1 polymer ?
#
loop_
_entity_poly.entity_id
_entity_poly.type
_entity_poly.pdbx_seq_one_letter_code
_entity_poly.pdbx_strand_id
1 'polypeptide(L)'
;MATDGANAFRGALGWIGWSVPAANAFTNEGFDAMESLGLVTCDRLKDICKIIRRGTDGVAAVPAAGGNAAVAAVPGIPGIAIPMMWEYKLSGMHLWVSERLRQGTPVVAADFTAAIGNLYTRKVRKLEEAKDDEDVQVKPPAPFSKETKWISFFKLLVNYLSSVTGVNKVPLDYVVRKDDNIAAPNAEFETEHKKLVLLTPHLGTAFDKDNGKVWIQVKQLTVNGPAWTYVAPFEKKRDGHGAVKALNSHYEGDAVMSKSKAAAFNVLEHTTYTGERRNFGMERYTNALSTAFQTLDKYGETLTESRNVDVFLRNNHCTDPKMLSGIAVIQGDADWMSNFAKVADHLALFTNTDNSQKTGCLISSAQRTSNNKKKPGIRAGNYNPNEWHQLSDKAKDEVRAKRVAAKSSRNKNKRSAAAITCSSKKPDKNQFALPNKKKKRKTVGFEGETSN
;
A
#
# COMPACT_ATOMS: atom_id res chain seq x y z
N MET A 1 -13.03 -15.47 -44.88
CA MET A 1 -12.75 -14.70 -43.65
C MET A 1 -11.39 -15.06 -43.03
N ALA A 2 -11.03 -16.34 -42.84
CA ALA A 2 -9.70 -16.71 -42.33
C ALA A 2 -8.52 -16.30 -43.24
N THR A 3 -8.72 -16.29 -44.57
CA THR A 3 -7.72 -15.90 -45.57
C THR A 3 -7.35 -14.41 -45.51
N ASP A 4 -8.30 -13.53 -45.19
CA ASP A 4 -8.06 -12.09 -45.11
C ASP A 4 -7.27 -11.71 -43.85
N GLY A 5 -7.55 -12.39 -42.73
CA GLY A 5 -6.80 -12.24 -41.48
C GLY A 5 -5.33 -12.65 -41.60
N ALA A 6 -5.08 -13.79 -42.25
CA ALA A 6 -3.72 -14.29 -42.49
C ALA A 6 -2.92 -13.38 -43.44
N ASN A 7 -3.56 -12.84 -44.47
CA ASN A 7 -2.91 -11.90 -45.38
C ASN A 7 -2.58 -10.57 -44.68
N ALA A 8 -3.50 -10.04 -43.88
CA ALA A 8 -3.27 -8.83 -43.09
C ALA A 8 -2.15 -9.03 -42.05
N PHE A 9 -2.10 -10.20 -41.41
CA PHE A 9 -1.03 -10.55 -40.46
C PHE A 9 0.34 -10.67 -41.14
N ARG A 10 0.43 -11.30 -42.32
CA ARG A 10 1.67 -11.32 -43.11
C ARG A 10 2.11 -9.91 -43.53
N GLY A 11 1.17 -9.03 -43.87
CA GLY A 11 1.44 -7.61 -44.11
C GLY A 11 2.04 -6.92 -42.88
N ALA A 12 1.51 -7.22 -41.69
CA ALA A 12 2.03 -6.72 -40.41
C ALA A 12 3.47 -7.21 -40.11
N LEU A 13 3.78 -8.47 -40.42
CA LEU A 13 5.15 -9.00 -40.38
C LEU A 13 6.07 -8.30 -41.40
N GLY A 14 5.54 -7.94 -42.58
CA GLY A 14 6.25 -7.13 -43.56
C GLY A 14 6.68 -5.76 -43.00
N TRP A 15 5.81 -5.08 -42.23
CA TRP A 15 6.13 -3.78 -41.61
C TRP A 15 7.29 -3.81 -40.61
N ILE A 16 7.57 -4.97 -39.99
CA ILE A 16 8.75 -5.15 -39.12
C ILE A 16 10.00 -5.61 -39.89
N GLY A 17 9.87 -5.84 -41.20
CA GLY A 17 10.96 -6.17 -42.11
C GLY A 17 11.14 -7.66 -42.38
N TRP A 18 10.17 -8.51 -42.02
CA TRP A 18 10.24 -9.93 -42.32
C TRP A 18 10.11 -10.19 -43.83
N SER A 19 10.91 -11.12 -44.34
CA SER A 19 10.77 -11.58 -45.73
C SER A 19 9.50 -12.40 -45.92
N VAL A 20 8.95 -12.40 -47.13
CA VAL A 20 7.75 -13.19 -47.48
C VAL A 20 7.94 -14.68 -47.14
N PRO A 21 9.08 -15.34 -47.45
CA PRO A 21 9.30 -16.74 -47.05
C PRO A 21 9.29 -16.94 -45.53
N ALA A 22 9.88 -16.04 -44.75
CA ALA A 22 9.91 -16.14 -43.29
C ALA A 22 8.52 -15.95 -42.67
N ALA A 23 7.74 -14.99 -43.18
CA ALA A 23 6.36 -14.78 -42.76
C ALA A 23 5.50 -16.01 -43.09
N ASN A 24 5.70 -16.61 -44.26
CA ASN A 24 4.99 -17.82 -44.66
C ASN A 24 5.33 -19.01 -43.75
N ALA A 25 6.61 -19.23 -43.43
CA ALA A 25 7.02 -20.28 -42.52
C ALA A 25 6.42 -20.09 -41.12
N PHE A 26 6.41 -18.86 -40.61
CA PHE A 26 5.81 -18.55 -39.31
C PHE A 26 4.30 -18.81 -39.27
N THR A 27 3.58 -18.46 -40.33
CA THR A 27 2.14 -18.78 -40.42
C THR A 27 1.85 -20.27 -40.59
N ASN A 28 2.77 -21.04 -41.19
CA ASN A 28 2.63 -22.49 -41.34
C ASN A 28 2.77 -23.24 -40.00
N GLU A 29 3.41 -22.62 -39.00
CA GLU A 29 3.43 -23.10 -37.61
C GLU A 29 2.09 -22.89 -36.87
N GLY A 30 1.05 -22.39 -37.55
CA GLY A 30 -0.30 -22.23 -37.01
C GLY A 30 -0.63 -20.82 -36.52
N PHE A 31 0.23 -19.83 -36.75
CA PHE A 31 -0.04 -18.41 -36.45
C PHE A 31 -0.71 -17.73 -37.64
N ASP A 32 -2.02 -17.86 -37.74
CA ASP A 32 -2.83 -17.33 -38.85
C ASP A 32 -3.43 -15.94 -38.58
N ALA A 33 -3.42 -15.46 -37.33
CA ALA A 33 -3.93 -14.16 -36.94
C ALA A 33 -3.00 -13.39 -36.00
N MET A 34 -3.12 -12.05 -36.02
CA MET A 34 -2.41 -11.14 -35.12
C MET A 34 -2.71 -11.45 -33.65
N GLU A 35 -3.95 -11.83 -33.35
CA GLU A 35 -4.41 -12.21 -32.01
C GLU A 35 -3.72 -13.47 -31.48
N SER A 36 -3.32 -14.39 -32.37
CA SER A 36 -2.64 -15.65 -32.01
C SER A 36 -1.30 -15.41 -31.33
N LEU A 37 -0.66 -14.24 -31.56
CA LEU A 37 0.54 -13.83 -30.82
C LEU A 37 0.26 -13.66 -29.32
N GLY A 38 -0.95 -13.22 -28.94
CA GLY A 38 -1.33 -13.04 -27.53
C GLY A 38 -1.54 -14.34 -26.75
N LEU A 39 -1.67 -15.48 -27.45
CA LEU A 39 -1.85 -16.80 -26.83
C LEU A 39 -0.52 -17.40 -26.33
N VAL A 40 0.60 -16.84 -26.76
CA VAL A 40 1.93 -17.41 -26.58
C VAL A 40 2.83 -16.43 -25.84
N THR A 41 3.78 -16.93 -25.05
CA THR A 41 4.76 -16.07 -24.36
C THR A 41 5.84 -15.58 -25.34
N CYS A 42 6.45 -14.42 -25.04
CA CYS A 42 7.55 -13.89 -25.84
C CYS A 42 8.70 -14.91 -25.97
N ASP A 43 9.03 -15.66 -24.91
CA ASP A 43 10.07 -16.69 -24.96
C ASP A 43 9.73 -17.84 -25.92
N ARG A 44 8.45 -18.24 -25.96
CA ARG A 44 8.00 -19.29 -26.88
C ARG A 44 8.00 -18.82 -28.33
N LEU A 45 7.77 -17.52 -28.59
CA LEU A 45 7.96 -16.93 -29.92
C LEU A 45 9.44 -16.97 -30.35
N LYS A 46 10.38 -16.70 -29.44
CA LYS A 46 11.82 -16.85 -29.71
C LYS A 46 12.17 -18.30 -30.05
N ASP A 47 11.56 -19.28 -29.38
CA ASP A 47 11.77 -20.68 -29.68
C ASP A 47 11.24 -21.07 -31.07
N ILE A 48 10.08 -20.54 -31.48
CA ILE A 48 9.57 -20.73 -32.84
C ILE A 48 10.52 -20.14 -33.88
N CYS A 49 11.06 -18.93 -33.65
CA CYS A 49 12.08 -18.35 -34.52
C CYS A 49 13.34 -19.23 -34.61
N LYS A 50 13.74 -19.92 -33.53
CA LYS A 50 14.86 -20.88 -33.57
C LYS A 50 14.53 -22.11 -34.39
N ILE A 51 13.29 -22.62 -34.34
CA ILE A 51 12.83 -23.76 -35.14
C ILE A 51 12.89 -23.39 -36.63
N ILE A 52 12.34 -22.25 -37.03
CA ILE A 52 12.35 -21.78 -38.41
C ILE A 52 13.79 -21.57 -38.93
N ARG A 53 14.70 -21.07 -38.07
CA ARG A 53 16.13 -20.93 -38.41
C ARG A 53 16.83 -22.25 -38.65
N ARG A 54 16.46 -23.32 -37.94
CA ARG A 54 17.03 -24.67 -38.12
C ARG A 54 16.46 -25.36 -39.35
N GLY A 55 15.18 -25.14 -39.66
CA GLY A 55 14.47 -25.93 -40.65
C GLY A 55 14.08 -27.30 -40.10
N THR A 56 13.50 -28.15 -40.95
CA THR A 56 13.20 -29.54 -40.61
C THR A 56 14.16 -30.46 -41.35
N ASP A 57 14.84 -31.34 -40.63
CA ASP A 57 15.62 -32.40 -41.27
C ASP A 57 14.64 -33.39 -41.91
N GLY A 58 14.88 -33.76 -43.17
CA GLY A 58 14.06 -34.75 -43.85
C GLY A 58 14.09 -36.08 -43.07
N VAL A 59 12.93 -36.68 -42.84
CA VAL A 59 12.86 -38.00 -42.21
C VAL A 59 13.45 -39.01 -43.19
N ALA A 60 14.57 -39.63 -42.85
CA ALA A 60 15.07 -40.78 -43.57
C ALA A 60 14.00 -41.89 -43.52
N ALA A 61 13.48 -42.29 -44.68
CA ALA A 61 12.53 -43.40 -44.74
C ALA A 61 13.20 -44.65 -44.15
N VAL A 62 12.59 -45.25 -43.12
CA VAL A 62 12.98 -46.58 -42.66
C VAL A 62 12.70 -47.54 -43.82
N PRO A 63 13.69 -48.30 -44.33
CA PRO A 63 13.46 -49.18 -45.45
C PRO A 63 12.45 -50.24 -45.04
N ALA A 64 11.34 -50.34 -45.79
CA ALA A 64 10.43 -51.45 -45.66
C ALA A 64 11.21 -52.73 -45.98
N ALA A 65 11.19 -53.69 -45.07
CA ALA A 65 11.86 -54.98 -45.24
C ALA A 65 11.32 -55.66 -46.52
N GLY A 66 12.14 -55.68 -47.59
CA GLY A 66 11.93 -56.55 -48.75
C GLY A 66 11.57 -55.90 -50.10
N GLY A 67 11.91 -54.64 -50.39
CA GLY A 67 11.70 -54.07 -51.73
C GLY A 67 12.74 -53.05 -52.16
N ASN A 68 13.40 -53.28 -53.30
CA ASN A 68 14.45 -52.41 -53.89
C ASN A 68 13.90 -51.14 -54.56
N ALA A 69 12.89 -50.49 -53.97
CA ALA A 69 12.42 -49.18 -54.41
C ALA A 69 12.91 -48.14 -53.41
N ALA A 70 13.89 -47.34 -53.81
CA ALA A 70 14.27 -46.13 -53.06
C ALA A 70 13.06 -45.19 -53.05
N VAL A 71 12.29 -45.21 -51.96
CA VAL A 71 11.26 -44.19 -51.72
C VAL A 71 12.02 -42.88 -51.52
N ALA A 72 11.83 -41.92 -52.43
CA ALA A 72 12.50 -40.63 -52.37
C ALA A 72 12.29 -40.02 -50.98
N ALA A 73 13.39 -39.73 -50.28
CA ALA A 73 13.34 -39.04 -49.00
C ALA A 73 12.53 -37.75 -49.18
N VAL A 74 11.52 -37.52 -48.35
CA VAL A 74 10.79 -36.25 -48.36
C VAL A 74 11.82 -35.17 -48.04
N PRO A 75 12.08 -34.22 -48.97
CA PRO A 75 13.04 -33.15 -48.70
C PRO A 75 12.57 -32.36 -47.49
N GLY A 76 13.45 -32.21 -46.50
CA GLY A 76 13.22 -31.33 -45.36
C GLY A 76 13.04 -29.88 -45.81
N ILE A 77 12.34 -29.07 -45.01
CA ILE A 77 12.19 -27.64 -45.31
C ILE A 77 13.51 -26.95 -44.94
N PRO A 78 14.22 -26.30 -45.89
CA PRO A 78 15.48 -25.62 -45.60
C PRO A 78 15.24 -24.49 -44.59
N GLY A 79 16.15 -24.34 -43.62
CA GLY A 79 16.10 -23.28 -42.62
C GLY A 79 16.11 -21.89 -43.25
N ILE A 80 15.31 -20.98 -42.69
CA ILE A 80 15.22 -19.60 -43.16
C ILE A 80 15.97 -18.68 -42.18
N ALA A 81 16.86 -17.85 -42.70
CA ALA A 81 17.56 -16.86 -41.89
C ALA A 81 16.57 -15.82 -41.34
N ILE A 82 16.43 -15.79 -40.01
CA ILE A 82 15.73 -14.75 -39.26
C ILE A 82 16.79 -13.94 -38.49
N PRO A 83 17.16 -12.73 -38.94
CA PRO A 83 18.06 -11.84 -38.22
C PRO A 83 17.56 -11.50 -36.82
N MET A 84 18.50 -11.27 -35.89
CA MET A 84 18.20 -10.93 -34.49
C MET A 84 17.25 -9.73 -34.35
N MET A 85 17.42 -8.70 -35.19
CA MET A 85 16.56 -7.52 -35.16
C MET A 85 15.11 -7.81 -35.56
N TRP A 86 14.86 -8.83 -36.38
CA TRP A 86 13.49 -9.22 -36.78
C TRP A 86 12.76 -9.92 -35.63
N GLU A 87 13.46 -10.77 -34.89
CA GLU A 87 12.97 -11.40 -33.66
C GLU A 87 12.72 -10.35 -32.56
N TYR A 88 13.60 -9.35 -32.45
CA TYR A 88 13.43 -8.26 -31.49
C TYR A 88 12.20 -7.39 -31.81
N LYS A 89 11.98 -7.07 -33.08
CA LYS A 89 10.76 -6.36 -33.52
C LYS A 89 9.50 -7.20 -33.37
N LEU A 90 9.58 -8.52 -33.56
CA LEU A 90 8.47 -9.44 -33.27
C LEU A 90 8.12 -9.42 -31.78
N SER A 91 9.12 -9.30 -30.89
CA SER A 91 8.89 -9.12 -29.45
C SER A 91 8.15 -7.80 -29.15
N GLY A 92 8.46 -6.73 -29.89
CA GLY A 92 7.69 -5.47 -29.83
C GLY A 92 6.25 -5.61 -30.32
N MET A 93 6.04 -6.34 -31.41
CA MET A 93 4.71 -6.66 -31.95
C MET A 93 3.87 -7.48 -30.96
N HIS A 94 4.49 -8.47 -30.30
CA HIS A 94 3.88 -9.24 -29.22
C HIS A 94 3.46 -8.36 -28.04
N LEU A 95 4.31 -7.41 -27.63
CA LEU A 95 3.99 -6.46 -26.57
C LEU A 95 2.78 -5.58 -26.96
N TRP A 96 2.70 -5.13 -28.20
CA TRP A 96 1.57 -4.35 -28.71
C TRP A 96 0.25 -5.13 -28.65
N VAL A 97 0.25 -6.38 -29.14
CA VAL A 97 -0.92 -7.27 -29.07
C VAL A 97 -1.31 -7.51 -27.61
N SER A 98 -0.33 -7.78 -26.75
CA SER A 98 -0.54 -8.02 -25.32
C SER A 98 -1.10 -6.81 -24.57
N GLU A 99 -0.70 -5.58 -24.93
CA GLU A 99 -1.27 -4.36 -24.38
C GLU A 99 -2.72 -4.16 -24.86
N ARG A 100 -3.02 -4.38 -26.15
CA ARG A 100 -4.37 -4.27 -26.71
C ARG A 100 -5.35 -5.25 -26.07
N LEU A 101 -4.98 -6.53 -25.98
CA LEU A 101 -5.79 -7.57 -25.36
C LEU A 101 -6.06 -7.28 -23.88
N ARG A 102 -5.06 -6.79 -23.16
CA ARG A 102 -5.19 -6.38 -21.75
C ARG A 102 -6.12 -5.20 -21.55
N GLN A 103 -6.12 -4.24 -22.48
CA GLN A 103 -7.01 -3.08 -22.45
C GLN A 103 -8.42 -3.40 -22.96
N GLY A 104 -8.68 -4.63 -23.43
CA GLY A 104 -9.96 -5.00 -24.05
C GLY A 104 -10.19 -4.34 -25.41
N THR A 105 -9.14 -3.81 -26.04
CA THR A 105 -9.20 -3.17 -27.35
C THR A 105 -9.04 -4.22 -28.46
N PRO A 106 -9.86 -4.21 -29.52
CA PRO A 106 -9.73 -5.17 -30.61
C PRO A 106 -8.35 -5.06 -31.29
N VAL A 107 -7.80 -6.21 -31.69
CA VAL A 107 -6.49 -6.32 -32.33
C VAL A 107 -6.68 -6.31 -33.85
N VAL A 108 -6.63 -5.11 -34.45
CA VAL A 108 -6.75 -4.95 -35.89
C VAL A 108 -5.35 -4.88 -36.51
N ALA A 109 -4.99 -5.84 -37.36
CA ALA A 109 -3.66 -5.89 -37.98
C ALA A 109 -3.32 -4.63 -38.79
N ALA A 110 -4.32 -3.97 -39.38
CA ALA A 110 -4.16 -2.71 -40.13
C ALA A 110 -3.70 -1.54 -39.25
N ASP A 111 -4.00 -1.55 -37.94
CA ASP A 111 -3.54 -0.53 -37.00
C ASP A 111 -2.04 -0.63 -36.73
N PHE A 112 -1.42 -1.79 -37.03
CA PHE A 112 -0.01 -2.02 -36.76
C PHE A 112 0.86 -1.53 -37.92
N THR A 113 1.34 -0.29 -37.80
CA THR A 113 2.25 0.34 -38.77
C THR A 113 3.72 0.15 -38.38
N ALA A 114 4.64 0.36 -39.33
CA ALA A 114 6.08 0.33 -39.04
C ALA A 114 6.51 1.31 -37.93
N ALA A 115 5.83 2.47 -37.83
CA ALA A 115 6.08 3.44 -36.76
C ALA A 115 5.72 2.88 -35.38
N ILE A 116 4.57 2.20 -35.27
CA ILE A 116 4.13 1.52 -34.05
C ILE A 116 5.07 0.35 -33.73
N GLY A 117 5.46 -0.45 -34.72
CA GLY A 117 6.45 -1.51 -34.53
C GLY A 117 7.76 -1.00 -33.94
N ASN A 118 8.30 0.10 -34.47
CA ASN A 118 9.53 0.71 -33.93
C ASN A 118 9.33 1.35 -32.54
N LEU A 119 8.16 1.94 -32.26
CA LEU A 119 7.81 2.45 -30.93
C LEU A 119 7.81 1.32 -29.89
N TYR A 120 7.14 0.21 -30.19
CA TYR A 120 7.02 -0.92 -29.27
C TYR A 120 8.32 -1.70 -29.13
N THR A 121 9.13 -1.77 -30.19
CA THR A 121 10.50 -2.31 -30.09
C THR A 121 11.36 -1.50 -29.13
N ARG A 122 11.25 -0.15 -29.17
CA ARG A 122 11.91 0.72 -28.18
C ARG A 122 11.35 0.55 -26.77
N LYS A 123 10.04 0.31 -26.62
CA LYS A 123 9.43 -0.03 -25.32
C LYS A 123 10.01 -1.33 -24.75
N VAL A 124 10.13 -2.39 -25.55
CA VAL A 124 10.74 -3.67 -25.12
C VAL A 124 12.16 -3.44 -24.62
N ARG A 125 12.98 -2.67 -25.35
CA ARG A 125 14.34 -2.33 -24.92
C ARG A 125 14.38 -1.63 -23.56
N LYS A 126 13.54 -0.61 -23.37
CA LYS A 126 13.43 0.09 -22.08
C LYS A 126 12.97 -0.85 -20.96
N LEU A 127 12.07 -1.79 -21.25
CA LEU A 127 11.60 -2.78 -20.26
C LEU A 127 12.64 -3.84 -19.93
N GLU A 128 13.57 -4.14 -20.83
CA GLU A 128 14.72 -5.00 -20.57
C GLU A 128 15.76 -4.26 -19.74
N GLU A 129 16.12 -3.03 -20.14
CA GLU A 129 17.01 -2.13 -19.37
C GLU A 129 16.50 -1.93 -17.93
N ALA A 130 15.19 -1.72 -17.74
CA ALA A 130 14.59 -1.52 -16.42
C ALA A 130 14.50 -2.80 -15.56
N LYS A 131 14.71 -4.01 -16.12
CA LYS A 131 14.84 -5.23 -15.31
C LYS A 131 16.24 -5.39 -14.73
N ASP A 132 17.22 -4.76 -15.35
CA ASP A 132 18.61 -4.78 -14.89
C ASP A 132 18.86 -3.74 -13.79
N ASP A 133 18.01 -2.71 -13.70
CA ASP A 133 17.90 -1.84 -12.53
C ASP A 133 17.25 -2.61 -11.38
N GLU A 134 17.95 -2.78 -10.25
CA GLU A 134 17.37 -3.45 -9.08
C GLU A 134 16.05 -2.77 -8.67
N ASP A 135 14.96 -3.53 -8.68
CA ASP A 135 13.63 -3.06 -8.27
C ASP A 135 13.75 -2.32 -6.94
N VAL A 136 13.48 -1.00 -6.95
CA VAL A 136 13.33 -0.23 -5.71
C VAL A 136 12.12 -0.80 -4.98
N GLN A 137 12.37 -1.77 -4.10
CA GLN A 137 11.34 -2.44 -3.31
C GLN A 137 10.75 -1.44 -2.32
N VAL A 138 9.63 -0.84 -2.68
CA VAL A 138 8.82 -0.04 -1.75
C VAL A 138 8.40 -0.96 -0.62
N LYS A 139 8.81 -0.63 0.60
CA LYS A 139 8.46 -1.45 1.77
C LYS A 139 6.94 -1.47 1.96
N PRO A 140 6.37 -2.64 2.31
CA PRO A 140 4.95 -2.71 2.63
C PRO A 140 4.62 -1.76 3.80
N PRO A 141 3.43 -1.14 3.80
CA PRO A 141 3.02 -0.26 4.88
C PRO A 141 2.97 -0.99 6.22
N ALA A 142 3.07 -0.24 7.32
CA ALA A 142 2.88 -0.81 8.65
C ALA A 142 1.45 -1.36 8.81
N PRO A 143 1.25 -2.41 9.64
CA PRO A 143 -0.09 -2.92 9.94
C PRO A 143 -1.03 -1.83 10.41
N PHE A 144 -2.28 -1.92 9.95
CA PHE A 144 -3.30 -0.93 10.26
C PHE A 144 -3.65 -0.97 11.76
N SER A 145 -3.57 0.19 12.41
CA SER A 145 -3.69 0.28 13.88
C SER A 145 -4.79 1.24 14.36
N LYS A 146 -5.00 2.38 13.70
CA LYS A 146 -5.92 3.43 14.15
C LYS A 146 -6.80 3.93 13.01
N GLU A 147 -8.10 4.04 13.29
CA GLU A 147 -9.13 4.50 12.34
C GLU A 147 -8.86 5.91 11.81
N THR A 148 -8.38 6.82 12.68
CA THR A 148 -8.04 8.21 12.30
C THR A 148 -6.92 8.32 11.27
N LYS A 149 -6.13 7.24 11.08
CA LYS A 149 -5.04 7.18 10.11
C LYS A 149 -5.40 6.42 8.83
N TRP A 150 -6.67 6.06 8.66
CA TRP A 150 -7.15 5.28 7.51
C TRP A 150 -6.68 5.84 6.17
N ILE A 151 -6.91 7.14 5.92
CA ILE A 151 -6.56 7.78 4.64
C ILE A 151 -5.06 7.69 4.36
N SER A 152 -4.22 7.98 5.36
CA SER A 152 -2.76 7.90 5.21
C SER A 152 -2.30 6.46 4.99
N PHE A 153 -2.88 5.50 5.72
CA PHE A 153 -2.62 4.07 5.53
C PHE A 153 -3.02 3.62 4.11
N PHE A 154 -4.21 3.99 3.65
CA PHE A 154 -4.72 3.60 2.34
C PHE A 154 -3.88 4.20 1.20
N LYS A 155 -3.44 5.46 1.32
CA LYS A 155 -2.49 6.06 0.36
C LYS A 155 -1.16 5.29 0.30
N LEU A 156 -0.62 4.88 1.44
CA LEU A 156 0.60 4.07 1.48
C LEU A 156 0.39 2.67 0.88
N LEU A 157 -0.79 2.07 1.12
CA LEU A 157 -1.18 0.79 0.51
C LEU A 157 -1.27 0.91 -1.02
N VAL A 158 -1.96 1.92 -1.54
CA VAL A 158 -2.07 2.14 -3.00
C VAL A 158 -0.70 2.38 -3.62
N ASN A 159 0.16 3.18 -2.98
CA ASN A 159 1.54 3.39 -3.44
C ASN A 159 2.32 2.06 -3.49
N TYR A 160 2.26 1.27 -2.43
CA TYR A 160 2.88 -0.05 -2.41
C TYR A 160 2.33 -0.96 -3.54
N LEU A 161 1.01 -1.03 -3.72
CA LEU A 161 0.40 -1.83 -4.78
C LEU A 161 0.77 -1.33 -6.19
N SER A 162 0.99 -0.03 -6.36
CA SER A 162 1.46 0.55 -7.62
C SER A 162 2.89 0.15 -7.98
N SER A 163 3.74 -0.15 -6.99
CA SER A 163 5.09 -0.69 -7.22
C SER A 163 5.11 -2.20 -7.50
N VAL A 164 4.06 -2.94 -7.09
CA VAL A 164 4.02 -4.38 -7.28
C VAL A 164 3.36 -4.72 -8.61
N THR A 165 4.08 -5.46 -9.47
CA THR A 165 3.55 -5.88 -10.76
C THR A 165 2.73 -7.19 -10.67
N GLY A 166 1.54 -7.16 -11.26
CA GLY A 166 0.61 -8.29 -11.39
C GLY A 166 1.00 -9.27 -12.49
N VAL A 167 0.17 -10.30 -12.70
CA VAL A 167 0.41 -11.39 -13.67
C VAL A 167 0.67 -10.87 -15.08
N ASN A 168 -0.11 -9.90 -15.52
CA ASN A 168 0.02 -9.34 -16.85
C ASN A 168 1.10 -8.25 -16.96
N LYS A 169 1.86 -7.91 -15.90
CA LYS A 169 2.65 -6.67 -15.79
C LYS A 169 1.79 -5.40 -15.67
N VAL A 170 0.58 -5.55 -15.13
CA VAL A 170 -0.24 -4.41 -14.68
C VAL A 170 0.08 -4.17 -13.21
N PRO A 171 0.36 -2.94 -12.78
CA PRO A 171 0.51 -2.60 -11.37
C PRO A 171 -0.73 -3.01 -10.56
N LEU A 172 -0.59 -3.58 -9.37
CA LEU A 172 -1.72 -4.15 -8.60
C LEU A 172 -2.73 -3.11 -8.09
N ASP A 173 -2.41 -1.81 -8.17
CA ASP A 173 -3.32 -0.74 -7.79
C ASP A 173 -4.62 -0.71 -8.61
N TYR A 174 -4.63 -1.28 -9.82
CA TYR A 174 -5.87 -1.46 -10.60
C TYR A 174 -6.94 -2.26 -9.86
N VAL A 175 -6.56 -3.23 -9.04
CA VAL A 175 -7.51 -4.06 -8.27
C VAL A 175 -8.19 -3.24 -7.17
N VAL A 176 -7.56 -2.18 -6.66
CA VAL A 176 -8.09 -1.38 -5.55
C VAL A 176 -8.68 -0.03 -5.99
N ARG A 177 -8.87 0.15 -7.31
CA ARG A 177 -9.51 1.36 -7.84
C ARG A 177 -10.91 1.56 -7.26
N LYS A 178 -11.31 2.81 -7.06
CA LYS A 178 -12.62 3.16 -6.48
C LYS A 178 -13.76 2.92 -7.46
N ASP A 179 -13.54 3.20 -8.74
CA ASP A 179 -14.54 3.05 -9.78
C ASP A 179 -14.34 1.72 -10.50
N ASP A 180 -15.36 0.85 -10.46
CA ASP A 180 -15.30 -0.46 -11.11
C ASP A 180 -15.42 -0.34 -12.64
N ASN A 181 -15.91 0.80 -13.14
CA ASN A 181 -16.08 1.07 -14.57
C ASN A 181 -14.74 1.26 -15.28
N ILE A 182 -14.63 0.64 -16.46
CA ILE A 182 -13.49 0.84 -17.36
C ILE A 182 -13.63 2.22 -17.99
N ALA A 183 -12.54 3.00 -17.98
CA ALA A 183 -12.54 4.30 -18.64
C ALA A 183 -12.76 4.15 -20.16
N ALA A 184 -13.37 5.16 -20.79
CA ALA A 184 -13.60 5.14 -22.23
C ALA A 184 -12.26 4.94 -22.97
N PRO A 185 -12.17 4.08 -24.00
CA PRO A 185 -10.92 3.79 -24.71
C PRO A 185 -10.21 5.02 -25.29
N ASN A 186 -10.95 6.10 -25.54
CA ASN A 186 -10.46 7.36 -26.11
C ASN A 186 -10.17 8.45 -25.07
N ALA A 187 -10.20 8.13 -23.77
CA ALA A 187 -9.86 9.11 -22.74
C ALA A 187 -8.36 9.47 -22.81
N GLU A 188 -8.06 10.77 -22.75
CA GLU A 188 -6.68 11.23 -22.61
C GLU A 188 -6.22 10.98 -21.18
N PHE A 189 -5.10 10.27 -21.03
CA PHE A 189 -4.51 9.97 -19.73
C PHE A 189 -3.16 10.68 -19.60
N GLU A 190 -2.95 11.32 -18.44
CA GLU A 190 -1.73 12.05 -18.11
C GLU A 190 -0.48 11.16 -18.07
N THR A 191 -0.63 9.90 -17.63
CA THR A 191 0.46 8.93 -17.55
C THR A 191 0.04 7.56 -18.07
N GLU A 192 1.00 6.84 -18.66
CA GLU A 192 0.79 5.46 -19.12
C GLU A 192 0.37 4.53 -17.97
N HIS A 193 0.87 4.78 -16.76
CA HIS A 193 0.47 4.05 -15.55
C HIS A 193 -1.04 4.20 -15.29
N LYS A 194 -1.56 5.44 -15.23
CA LYS A 194 -2.99 5.70 -15.03
C LYS A 194 -3.83 5.06 -16.13
N LYS A 195 -3.36 5.10 -17.38
CA LYS A 195 -4.03 4.46 -18.51
C LYS A 195 -4.17 2.95 -18.30
N LEU A 196 -3.09 2.27 -17.92
CA LEU A 196 -3.12 0.82 -17.66
C LEU A 196 -4.08 0.45 -16.53
N VAL A 197 -4.06 1.20 -15.44
CA VAL A 197 -4.90 0.97 -14.25
C VAL A 197 -6.40 1.13 -14.58
N LEU A 198 -6.76 2.16 -15.35
CA LEU A 198 -8.16 2.49 -15.65
C LEU A 198 -8.75 1.68 -16.80
N LEU A 199 -7.93 1.21 -17.74
CA LEU A 199 -8.37 0.39 -18.87
C LEU A 199 -8.43 -1.12 -18.55
N THR A 200 -7.68 -1.59 -17.55
CA THR A 200 -7.65 -3.04 -17.26
C THR A 200 -8.98 -3.49 -16.63
N PRO A 201 -9.70 -4.47 -17.20
CA PRO A 201 -10.95 -4.97 -16.64
C PRO A 201 -10.74 -5.76 -15.35
N HIS A 202 -11.72 -5.71 -14.44
CA HIS A 202 -11.79 -6.60 -13.26
C HIS A 202 -12.43 -7.95 -13.60
N LEU A 203 -12.00 -8.56 -14.70
CA LEU A 203 -12.56 -9.82 -15.20
C LEU A 203 -11.45 -10.74 -15.72
N GLY A 204 -11.65 -12.04 -15.54
CA GLY A 204 -10.81 -13.09 -16.10
C GLY A 204 -9.74 -13.61 -15.13
N THR A 205 -9.03 -14.64 -15.59
CA THR A 205 -8.09 -15.42 -14.76
C THR A 205 -6.88 -14.60 -14.28
N ALA A 206 -6.50 -13.57 -15.03
CA ALA A 206 -5.46 -12.63 -14.61
C ALA A 206 -5.91 -11.80 -13.40
N PHE A 207 -7.15 -11.29 -13.44
CA PHE A 207 -7.75 -10.58 -12.32
C PHE A 207 -7.88 -11.47 -11.10
N ASP A 208 -8.37 -12.72 -11.23
CA ASP A 208 -8.52 -13.62 -10.07
C ASP A 208 -7.18 -13.87 -9.34
N LYS A 209 -6.09 -14.03 -10.09
CA LYS A 209 -4.75 -14.21 -9.53
C LYS A 209 -4.25 -12.94 -8.84
N ASP A 210 -4.43 -11.78 -9.46
CA ASP A 210 -4.01 -10.49 -8.89
C ASP A 210 -4.87 -10.11 -7.69
N ASN A 211 -6.18 -10.38 -7.73
CA ASN A 211 -7.10 -10.22 -6.61
C ASN A 211 -6.67 -11.07 -5.41
N GLY A 212 -6.27 -12.33 -5.67
CA GLY A 212 -5.71 -13.21 -4.66
C GLY A 212 -4.38 -12.72 -4.07
N LYS A 213 -3.55 -11.99 -4.83
CA LYS A 213 -2.33 -11.34 -4.31
C LYS A 213 -2.67 -10.15 -3.42
N VAL A 214 -3.59 -9.29 -3.85
CA VAL A 214 -4.06 -8.15 -3.06
C VAL A 214 -4.67 -8.62 -1.75
N TRP A 215 -5.45 -9.71 -1.76
CA TRP A 215 -5.98 -10.33 -0.55
C TRP A 215 -4.89 -10.68 0.47
N ILE A 216 -3.77 -11.29 0.04
CA ILE A 216 -2.67 -11.65 0.94
C ILE A 216 -2.12 -10.40 1.63
N GLN A 217 -1.90 -9.33 0.85
CA GLN A 217 -1.37 -8.06 1.37
C GLN A 217 -2.34 -7.42 2.37
N VAL A 218 -3.62 -7.32 2.01
CA VAL A 218 -4.67 -6.75 2.87
C VAL A 218 -4.82 -7.56 4.16
N LYS A 219 -4.81 -8.89 4.08
CA LYS A 219 -4.84 -9.78 5.26
C LYS A 219 -3.65 -9.52 6.18
N GLN A 220 -2.43 -9.48 5.64
CA GLN A 220 -1.22 -9.24 6.44
C GLN A 220 -1.29 -7.90 7.19
N LEU A 221 -1.85 -6.87 6.56
CA LEU A 221 -1.95 -5.53 7.14
C LEU A 221 -3.10 -5.37 8.14
N THR A 222 -4.13 -6.22 8.10
CA THR A 222 -5.36 -6.04 8.89
C THR A 222 -5.62 -7.10 9.95
N VAL A 223 -4.97 -8.28 9.88
CA VAL A 223 -5.28 -9.45 10.73
C VAL A 223 -5.25 -9.19 12.24
N ASN A 224 -4.34 -8.34 12.71
CA ASN A 224 -4.20 -7.99 14.13
C ASN A 224 -4.80 -6.61 14.46
N GLY A 225 -5.56 -6.02 13.53
CA GLY A 225 -6.06 -4.65 13.62
C GLY A 225 -7.58 -4.56 13.75
N PRO A 226 -8.11 -3.35 14.02
CA PRO A 226 -9.55 -3.10 14.13
C PRO A 226 -10.32 -3.35 12.82
N ALA A 227 -9.61 -3.40 11.69
CA ALA A 227 -10.18 -3.62 10.36
C ALA A 227 -10.51 -5.09 10.06
N TRP A 228 -9.99 -6.05 10.83
CA TRP A 228 -10.12 -7.48 10.52
C TRP A 228 -11.57 -7.97 10.39
N THR A 229 -12.46 -7.45 11.25
CA THR A 229 -13.88 -7.83 11.26
C THR A 229 -14.58 -7.58 9.92
N TYR A 230 -14.17 -6.54 9.19
CA TYR A 230 -14.72 -6.18 7.88
C TYR A 230 -14.09 -6.99 6.73
N VAL A 231 -12.88 -7.50 6.94
CA VAL A 231 -12.08 -8.24 5.94
C VAL A 231 -12.34 -9.75 6.02
N ALA A 232 -12.60 -10.28 7.22
CA ALA A 232 -12.77 -11.71 7.48
C ALA A 232 -13.80 -12.43 6.56
N PRO A 233 -14.95 -11.84 6.18
CA PRO A 233 -15.91 -12.50 5.29
C PRO A 233 -15.34 -12.87 3.91
N PHE A 234 -14.32 -12.15 3.44
CA PHE A 234 -13.73 -12.32 2.11
C PHE A 234 -12.64 -13.40 2.05
N GLU A 235 -12.27 -14.00 3.18
CA GLU A 235 -11.17 -14.97 3.28
C GLU A 235 -11.42 -16.24 2.47
N LYS A 236 -12.67 -16.75 2.47
CA LYS A 236 -13.04 -17.98 1.76
C LYS A 236 -12.82 -17.86 0.25
N LYS A 237 -13.11 -16.69 -0.32
CA LYS A 237 -12.96 -16.41 -1.76
C LYS A 237 -11.60 -15.81 -2.11
N ARG A 238 -10.79 -15.44 -1.11
CA ARG A 238 -9.54 -14.68 -1.27
C ARG A 238 -9.76 -13.40 -2.09
N ASP A 239 -10.86 -12.72 -1.80
CA ASP A 239 -11.30 -11.55 -2.56
C ASP A 239 -10.73 -10.25 -1.95
N GLY A 240 -9.61 -9.78 -2.50
CA GLY A 240 -8.91 -8.58 -2.06
C GLY A 240 -9.63 -7.29 -2.46
N HIS A 241 -10.16 -7.23 -3.69
CA HIS A 241 -10.94 -6.11 -4.20
C HIS A 241 -12.18 -5.88 -3.32
N GLY A 242 -12.97 -6.93 -3.08
CA GLY A 242 -14.14 -6.86 -2.20
C GLY A 242 -13.79 -6.42 -0.78
N ALA A 243 -12.71 -6.95 -0.21
CA ALA A 243 -12.22 -6.56 1.11
C ALA A 243 -11.84 -5.07 1.18
N VAL A 244 -11.11 -4.57 0.18
CA VAL A 244 -10.72 -3.14 0.13
C VAL A 244 -11.93 -2.25 -0.07
N LYS A 245 -12.89 -2.63 -0.91
CA LYS A 245 -14.14 -1.90 -1.12
C LYS A 245 -14.96 -1.82 0.16
N ALA A 246 -15.05 -2.91 0.92
CA ALA A 246 -15.71 -2.93 2.23
C ALA A 246 -15.02 -2.00 3.24
N LEU A 247 -13.69 -2.00 3.27
CA LEU A 247 -12.93 -1.11 4.15
C LEU A 247 -13.10 0.37 3.77
N ASN A 248 -13.04 0.70 2.48
CA ASN A 248 -13.30 2.05 1.98
C ASN A 248 -14.71 2.50 2.36
N SER A 249 -15.71 1.63 2.17
CA SER A 249 -17.11 1.96 2.52
C SER A 249 -17.29 2.24 4.01
N HIS A 250 -16.58 1.50 4.88
CA HIS A 250 -16.68 1.70 6.32
C HIS A 250 -15.91 2.94 6.80
N TYR A 251 -14.66 3.12 6.38
CA TYR A 251 -13.79 4.18 6.89
C TYR A 251 -13.86 5.50 6.10
N GLU A 252 -14.38 5.48 4.88
CA GLU A 252 -14.66 6.68 4.08
C GLU A 252 -16.17 6.96 3.96
N GLY A 253 -17.01 6.22 4.67
CA GLY A 253 -18.46 6.47 4.71
C GLY A 253 -18.82 7.79 5.39
N ASP A 254 -20.02 8.31 5.09
CA ASP A 254 -20.50 9.63 5.52
C ASP A 254 -20.38 9.89 7.02
N ALA A 255 -20.60 8.87 7.86
CA ALA A 255 -20.49 8.99 9.30
C ALA A 255 -19.04 9.25 9.76
N VAL A 256 -18.05 8.63 9.11
CA VAL A 256 -16.64 8.85 9.42
C VAL A 256 -16.15 10.18 8.86
N MET A 257 -16.63 10.57 7.67
CA MET A 257 -16.39 11.91 7.12
C MET A 257 -16.93 12.99 8.06
N SER A 258 -18.17 12.84 8.53
CA SER A 258 -18.80 13.77 9.47
C SER A 258 -18.04 13.86 10.80
N LYS A 259 -17.61 12.72 11.37
CA LYS A 259 -16.76 12.71 12.57
C LYS A 259 -15.41 13.39 12.34
N SER A 260 -14.80 13.19 11.17
CA SER A 260 -13.52 13.81 10.81
C SER A 260 -13.66 15.33 10.65
N LYS A 261 -14.75 15.80 10.02
CA LYS A 261 -15.11 17.22 9.94
C LYS A 261 -15.33 17.83 11.32
N ALA A 262 -16.14 17.19 12.15
CA ALA A 262 -16.38 17.63 13.53
C ALA A 262 -15.09 17.72 14.35
N ALA A 263 -14.18 16.75 14.20
CA ALA A 263 -12.87 16.79 14.85
C ALA A 263 -12.00 17.93 14.33
N ALA A 264 -12.00 18.21 13.02
CA ALA A 264 -11.29 19.35 12.45
C ALA A 264 -11.84 20.68 12.97
N PHE A 265 -13.17 20.86 13.01
CA PHE A 265 -13.80 22.04 13.60
C PHE A 265 -13.49 22.19 15.09
N ASN A 266 -13.48 21.10 15.85
CA ASN A 266 -13.09 21.11 17.26
C ASN A 266 -11.64 21.60 17.45
N VAL A 267 -10.72 21.17 16.57
CA VAL A 267 -9.34 21.70 16.54
C VAL A 267 -9.35 23.19 16.22
N LEU A 268 -10.13 23.64 15.23
CA LEU A 268 -10.25 25.06 14.88
C LEU A 268 -10.91 25.91 15.98
N GLU A 269 -11.70 25.35 16.87
CA GLU A 269 -12.37 26.10 17.94
C GLU A 269 -11.55 26.15 19.22
N HIS A 270 -10.88 25.05 19.58
CA HIS A 270 -10.24 24.92 20.90
C HIS A 270 -8.71 25.00 20.85
N THR A 271 -8.08 24.99 19.67
CA THR A 271 -6.65 25.19 19.57
C THR A 271 -6.35 26.67 19.73
N THR A 272 -5.89 27.06 20.92
CA THR A 272 -5.52 28.44 21.25
C THR A 272 -4.02 28.58 21.47
N TYR A 273 -3.43 29.66 20.97
CA TYR A 273 -2.04 30.01 21.25
C TYR A 273 -1.98 31.08 22.36
N THR A 274 -1.19 30.85 23.42
CA THR A 274 -1.04 31.81 24.53
C THR A 274 0.41 32.27 24.71
N GLY A 275 1.24 32.17 23.67
CA GLY A 275 2.69 32.34 23.76
C GLY A 275 3.47 31.02 23.85
N GLU A 276 4.80 31.13 23.81
CA GLU A 276 5.70 30.00 23.66
C GLU A 276 5.77 29.13 24.93
N ARG A 277 5.36 27.86 24.81
CA ARG A 277 5.43 26.86 25.90
C ARG A 277 6.29 25.67 25.50
N ARG A 278 6.90 25.02 26.49
CA ARG A 278 7.83 23.87 26.32
C ARG A 278 7.38 22.79 25.32
N ASN A 279 6.08 22.53 25.20
CA ASN A 279 5.52 21.47 24.33
C ASN A 279 4.55 22.01 23.26
N PHE A 280 4.28 23.31 23.24
CA PHE A 280 3.30 23.93 22.35
C PHE A 280 3.77 25.34 22.01
N GLY A 281 4.51 25.42 20.92
CA GLY A 281 5.02 26.67 20.35
C GLY A 281 4.26 27.07 19.10
N MET A 282 4.69 28.18 18.50
CA MET A 282 4.05 28.74 17.31
C MET A 282 3.99 27.74 16.14
N GLU A 283 5.07 26.99 15.92
CA GLU A 283 5.13 25.97 14.86
C GLU A 283 4.11 24.84 15.05
N ARG A 284 3.87 24.41 16.30
CA ARG A 284 2.85 23.38 16.57
C ARG A 284 1.44 23.92 16.39
N TYR A 285 1.23 25.18 16.73
CA TYR A 285 -0.03 25.88 16.54
C TYR A 285 -0.38 26.02 15.05
N THR A 286 0.55 26.52 14.23
CA THR A 286 0.36 26.66 12.78
C THR A 286 0.13 25.31 12.11
N ASN A 287 0.89 24.27 12.50
CA ASN A 287 0.69 22.91 11.99
C ASN A 287 -0.68 22.32 12.38
N ALA A 288 -1.15 22.53 13.61
CA ALA A 288 -2.45 22.04 14.05
C ALA A 288 -3.61 22.66 13.23
N LEU A 289 -3.55 23.97 12.97
CA LEU A 289 -4.57 24.65 12.17
C LEU A 289 -4.46 24.31 10.68
N SER A 290 -3.25 24.28 10.11
CA SER A 290 -3.02 23.88 8.72
C SER A 290 -3.52 22.47 8.43
N THR A 291 -3.27 21.51 9.34
CA THR A 291 -3.78 20.14 9.20
C THR A 291 -5.31 20.06 9.30
N ALA A 292 -5.94 20.91 10.12
CA ALA A 292 -7.40 21.01 10.17
C ALA A 292 -7.99 21.60 8.88
N PHE A 293 -7.40 22.68 8.34
CA PHE A 293 -7.83 23.28 7.05
C PHE A 293 -7.71 22.28 5.90
N GLN A 294 -6.58 21.58 5.78
CA GLN A 294 -6.40 20.53 4.78
C GLN A 294 -7.38 19.36 4.94
N THR A 295 -7.87 19.11 6.15
CA THR A 295 -8.87 18.06 6.38
C THR A 295 -10.24 18.51 5.91
N LEU A 296 -10.62 19.77 6.13
CA LEU A 296 -11.88 20.35 5.66
C LEU A 296 -11.92 20.49 4.12
N ASP A 297 -10.82 20.93 3.51
CA ASP A 297 -10.63 21.01 2.06
C ASP A 297 -10.88 19.65 1.38
N LYS A 298 -10.31 18.57 1.94
CA LYS A 298 -10.50 17.20 1.44
C LYS A 298 -11.95 16.72 1.46
N TYR A 299 -12.80 17.28 2.31
CA TYR A 299 -14.22 16.90 2.40
C TYR A 299 -15.16 17.97 1.81
N GLY A 300 -14.64 18.88 0.99
CA GLY A 300 -15.42 19.86 0.23
C GLY A 300 -15.92 21.08 1.03
N GLU A 301 -15.41 21.28 2.26
CA GLU A 301 -15.71 22.47 3.07
C GLU A 301 -14.50 23.41 3.07
N THR A 302 -14.15 23.90 1.88
CA THR A 302 -13.04 24.82 1.72
C THR A 302 -13.35 26.15 2.40
N LEU A 303 -12.54 26.50 3.38
CA LEU A 303 -12.55 27.83 3.97
C LEU A 303 -11.74 28.76 3.08
N THR A 304 -12.28 29.94 2.80
CA THR A 304 -11.53 31.01 2.14
C THR A 304 -10.28 31.35 2.96
N GLU A 305 -9.17 31.70 2.31
CA GLU A 305 -7.93 32.07 3.00
C GLU A 305 -8.13 33.19 4.04
N SER A 306 -8.99 34.16 3.75
CA SER A 306 -9.37 35.22 4.70
C SER A 306 -9.98 34.67 6.00
N ARG A 307 -10.80 33.62 5.89
CA ARG A 307 -11.38 32.95 7.06
C ARG A 307 -10.34 32.12 7.81
N ASN A 308 -9.38 31.53 7.11
CA ASN A 308 -8.27 30.81 7.75
C ASN A 308 -7.42 31.78 8.61
N VAL A 309 -7.12 32.97 8.08
CA VAL A 309 -6.41 34.02 8.82
C VAL A 309 -7.24 34.54 9.99
N ASP A 310 -8.54 34.78 9.80
CA ASP A 310 -9.42 35.22 10.89
C ASP A 310 -9.48 34.20 12.05
N VAL A 311 -9.65 32.92 11.75
CA VAL A 311 -9.61 31.85 12.76
C VAL A 311 -8.25 31.79 13.47
N PHE A 312 -7.16 31.96 12.70
CA PHE A 312 -5.79 31.97 13.24
C PHE A 312 -5.54 33.11 14.23
N LEU A 313 -6.01 34.32 13.89
CA LEU A 313 -5.87 35.51 14.75
C LEU A 313 -6.80 35.44 15.95
N ARG A 314 -8.06 35.02 15.75
CA ARG A 314 -9.07 34.91 16.83
C ARG A 314 -8.64 33.95 17.94
N ASN A 315 -8.00 32.85 17.57
CA ASN A 315 -7.53 31.84 18.52
C ASN A 315 -6.13 32.14 19.10
N ASN A 316 -5.49 33.23 18.66
CA ASN A 316 -4.26 33.72 19.25
C ASN A 316 -4.59 34.63 20.44
N HIS A 317 -4.39 34.12 21.64
CA HIS A 317 -4.58 34.81 22.91
C HIS A 317 -3.24 35.23 23.56
N CYS A 318 -2.18 35.36 22.77
CA CYS A 318 -0.91 35.87 23.27
C CYS A 318 -1.04 37.34 23.66
N THR A 319 -0.72 37.67 24.91
CA THR A 319 -0.79 39.04 25.46
C THR A 319 0.51 39.83 25.23
N ASP A 320 1.51 39.25 24.57
CA ASP A 320 2.80 39.92 24.38
C ASP A 320 2.64 41.16 23.46
N PRO A 321 3.11 42.36 23.88
CA PRO A 321 2.92 43.59 23.11
C PRO A 321 3.46 43.53 21.67
N LYS A 322 4.58 42.82 21.47
CA LYS A 322 5.17 42.58 20.15
C LYS A 322 4.24 41.77 19.25
N MET A 323 3.63 40.72 19.80
CA MET A 323 2.69 39.88 19.07
C MET A 323 1.43 40.68 18.69
N LEU A 324 0.91 41.46 19.64
CA LEU A 324 -0.24 42.35 19.41
C LEU A 324 0.04 43.40 18.31
N SER A 325 1.25 43.96 18.26
CA SER A 325 1.63 44.87 17.17
C SER A 325 1.68 44.17 15.81
N GLY A 326 2.17 42.92 15.75
CA GLY A 326 2.16 42.13 14.53
C GLY A 326 0.74 41.83 14.05
N ILE A 327 -0.17 41.50 14.97
CA ILE A 327 -1.58 41.25 14.68
C ILE A 327 -2.26 42.51 14.12
N ALA A 328 -1.99 43.69 14.69
CA ALA A 328 -2.56 44.95 14.22
C ALA A 328 -2.15 45.30 12.78
N VAL A 329 -0.89 45.02 12.40
CA VAL A 329 -0.42 45.21 11.02
C VAL A 329 -1.18 44.30 10.04
N ILE A 330 -1.37 43.04 10.40
CA ILE A 330 -2.09 42.05 9.57
C ILE A 330 -3.56 42.46 9.39
N GLN A 331 -4.20 42.98 10.44
CA GLN A 331 -5.59 43.44 10.36
C GLN A 331 -5.77 44.72 9.54
N GLY A 332 -4.72 45.54 9.43
CA GLY A 332 -4.77 46.81 8.69
C GLY A 332 -4.58 46.68 7.18
N ASP A 333 -4.09 45.54 6.68
CA ASP A 333 -3.72 45.35 5.28
C ASP A 333 -4.37 44.09 4.69
N ALA A 334 -5.16 44.29 3.63
CA ALA A 334 -5.96 43.26 2.97
C ALA A 334 -5.10 42.15 2.33
N ASP A 335 -3.86 42.46 1.93
CA ASP A 335 -2.99 41.48 1.27
C ASP A 335 -2.56 40.36 2.22
N TRP A 336 -2.39 40.67 3.52
CA TRP A 336 -2.05 39.68 4.54
C TRP A 336 -3.22 38.75 4.84
N MET A 337 -4.44 39.28 4.83
CA MET A 337 -5.65 38.48 5.04
C MET A 337 -5.88 37.47 3.90
N SER A 338 -5.28 37.67 2.72
CA SER A 338 -5.42 36.73 1.60
C SER A 338 -4.49 35.52 1.66
N ASN A 339 -3.52 35.49 2.59
CA ASN A 339 -2.48 34.46 2.60
C ASN A 339 -2.10 34.00 4.01
N PHE A 340 -2.62 32.84 4.41
CA PHE A 340 -2.32 32.23 5.71
C PHE A 340 -0.84 31.95 5.95
N ALA A 341 -0.11 31.46 4.94
CA ALA A 341 1.30 31.10 5.09
C ALA A 341 2.17 32.33 5.41
N LYS A 342 1.95 33.44 4.68
CA LYS A 342 2.66 34.71 4.94
C LYS A 342 2.40 35.24 6.35
N VAL A 343 1.15 35.16 6.82
CA VAL A 343 0.76 35.59 8.17
C VAL A 343 1.43 34.73 9.26
N ALA A 344 1.43 33.41 9.08
CA ALA A 344 2.06 32.48 10.00
C ALA A 344 3.57 32.72 10.13
N ASP A 345 4.26 32.92 9.01
CA ASP A 345 5.70 33.20 8.98
C ASP A 345 6.04 34.55 9.64
N HIS A 346 5.26 35.59 9.35
CA HIS A 346 5.45 36.90 9.96
C HIS A 346 5.27 36.85 11.49
N LEU A 347 4.24 36.17 11.99
CA LEU A 347 4.00 36.07 13.43
C LEU A 347 5.02 35.17 14.16
N ALA A 348 5.59 34.18 13.47
CA ALA A 348 6.67 33.36 14.01
C ALA A 348 7.98 34.15 14.27
N LEU A 349 8.20 35.28 13.60
CA LEU A 349 9.37 36.14 13.86
C LEU A 349 9.34 36.74 15.28
N PHE A 350 8.16 37.07 15.79
CA PHE A 350 8.00 37.69 17.11
C PHE A 350 8.21 36.70 18.26
N THR A 351 8.09 35.39 18.03
CA THR A 351 8.28 34.35 19.05
C THR A 351 9.74 33.96 19.24
N ASN A 352 10.57 34.13 18.21
CA ASN A 352 11.99 33.76 18.24
C ASN A 352 12.87 34.71 19.06
N THR A 353 12.40 35.92 19.37
CA THR A 353 13.22 36.92 20.08
C THR A 353 13.41 36.66 21.57
N ASP A 354 12.63 35.76 22.18
CA ASP A 354 12.58 35.56 23.64
C ASP A 354 13.51 34.45 24.17
N ASN A 355 13.97 33.53 23.31
CA ASN A 355 14.88 32.45 23.74
C ASN A 355 16.30 32.96 24.05
N SER A 356 16.68 34.16 23.60
CA SER A 356 17.98 34.75 23.91
C SER A 356 18.04 35.46 25.27
N GLN A 357 16.90 35.79 25.89
CA GLN A 357 16.88 36.62 27.11
C GLN A 357 16.63 35.84 28.41
N LYS A 358 16.23 34.55 28.35
CA LYS A 358 15.90 33.74 29.54
C LYS A 358 17.01 32.84 30.10
N THR A 359 18.26 32.98 29.65
CA THR A 359 19.44 32.31 30.26
C THR A 359 20.41 33.28 30.93
N GLY A 360 19.90 34.39 31.47
CA GLY A 360 20.68 35.33 32.28
C GLY A 360 20.10 35.48 33.69
N CYS A 361 20.18 34.45 34.53
CA CYS A 361 20.09 34.69 35.97
C CYS A 361 21.34 35.49 36.37
N LEU A 362 21.18 36.80 36.57
CA LEU A 362 22.19 37.66 37.19
C LEU A 362 22.43 37.16 38.62
N ILE A 363 23.50 36.40 38.81
CA ILE A 363 24.03 36.09 40.13
C ILE A 363 24.83 37.31 40.58
N SER A 364 24.21 38.18 41.37
CA SER A 364 24.92 39.15 42.18
C SER A 364 25.84 38.40 43.15
N SER A 365 27.15 38.60 43.01
CA SER A 365 28.18 38.02 43.86
C SER A 365 28.12 38.61 45.27
N ALA A 366 27.31 38.02 46.14
CA ALA A 366 27.39 38.22 47.58
C ALA A 366 28.26 37.12 48.18
N GLN A 367 29.46 37.50 48.58
CA GLN A 367 30.41 36.65 49.31
C GLN A 367 29.78 36.26 50.66
N ARG A 368 29.45 34.98 50.85
CA ARG A 368 29.16 34.42 52.18
C ARG A 368 30.07 33.23 52.44
N THR A 369 30.86 33.41 53.48
CA THR A 369 31.81 32.47 54.06
C THR A 369 31.09 31.29 54.71
N SER A 370 31.56 30.10 54.33
CA SER A 370 31.73 28.85 55.09
C SER A 370 30.64 28.28 56.03
N ASN A 371 30.60 26.94 55.98
CA ASN A 371 30.20 25.99 57.02
C ASN A 371 28.70 25.71 57.25
N ASN A 372 28.08 25.01 56.29
CA ASN A 372 27.29 23.81 56.65
C ASN A 372 27.08 22.89 55.42
N LYS A 373 27.92 21.86 55.26
CA LYS A 373 27.70 20.80 54.25
C LYS A 373 26.54 19.92 54.73
N LYS A 374 25.29 20.25 54.36
CA LYS A 374 24.17 19.31 54.47
C LYS A 374 24.51 18.08 53.60
N LYS A 375 24.61 16.91 54.23
CA LYS A 375 24.86 15.63 53.55
C LYS A 375 23.74 15.37 52.52
N PRO A 376 24.07 14.95 51.29
CA PRO A 376 23.07 14.60 50.30
C PRO A 376 22.25 13.38 50.77
N GLY A 377 20.93 13.44 50.58
CA GLY A 377 20.01 12.38 50.99
C GLY A 377 20.30 11.03 50.31
N ILE A 378 20.16 9.94 51.06
CA ILE A 378 20.44 8.58 50.60
C ILE A 378 19.40 8.13 49.55
N ARG A 379 19.84 7.83 48.33
CA ARG A 379 19.02 7.41 47.17
C ARG A 379 19.07 5.90 46.93
N ALA A 380 18.03 5.32 46.34
CA ALA A 380 17.96 3.88 46.05
C ALA A 380 18.73 3.44 44.78
N GLY A 381 19.27 4.39 44.01
CA GLY A 381 19.90 4.19 42.70
C GLY A 381 21.31 3.59 42.75
N ASN A 382 21.98 3.59 41.60
CA ASN A 382 23.37 3.14 41.49
C ASN A 382 24.33 4.19 42.07
N TYR A 383 25.33 3.71 42.80
CA TYR A 383 26.42 4.52 43.35
C TYR A 383 27.72 4.11 42.66
N ASN A 384 28.58 5.09 42.39
CA ASN A 384 29.93 4.80 41.89
C ASN A 384 30.76 4.13 43.00
N PRO A 385 31.76 3.27 42.73
CA PRO A 385 32.50 2.56 43.78
C PRO A 385 33.09 3.49 44.85
N ASN A 386 33.69 4.61 44.47
CA ASN A 386 34.24 5.58 45.42
C ASN A 386 33.16 6.22 46.31
N GLU A 387 31.97 6.49 45.76
CA GLU A 387 30.84 7.02 46.55
C GLU A 387 30.30 5.97 47.51
N TRP A 388 30.29 4.69 47.12
CA TRP A 388 29.82 3.59 47.93
C TRP A 388 30.72 3.32 49.14
N HIS A 389 32.04 3.40 48.96
CA HIS A 389 33.01 3.21 50.04
C HIS A 389 33.03 4.37 51.04
N GLN A 390 32.61 5.58 50.64
CA GLN A 390 32.50 6.75 51.51
C GLN A 390 31.20 6.78 52.35
N LEU A 391 30.25 5.88 52.09
CA LEU A 391 29.03 5.75 52.91
C LEU A 391 29.34 4.99 54.21
N SER A 392 28.75 5.44 55.32
CA SER A 392 28.76 4.66 56.56
C SER A 392 27.93 3.38 56.41
N ASP A 393 28.20 2.37 57.23
CA ASP A 393 27.51 1.08 57.11
C ASP A 393 25.99 1.20 57.35
N LYS A 394 25.58 2.06 58.28
CA LYS A 394 24.18 2.43 58.48
C LYS A 394 23.53 3.04 57.22
N ALA A 395 24.28 3.84 56.45
CA ALA A 395 23.78 4.41 55.20
C ALA A 395 23.71 3.38 54.07
N LYS A 396 24.65 2.43 54.00
CA LYS A 396 24.61 1.31 53.05
C LYS A 396 23.41 0.39 53.32
N ASP A 397 23.09 0.15 54.58
CA ASP A 397 21.90 -0.62 54.99
C ASP A 397 20.60 0.10 54.60
N GLU A 398 20.55 1.42 54.75
CA GLU A 398 19.40 2.22 54.30
C GLU A 398 19.22 2.18 52.77
N VAL A 399 20.32 2.23 51.99
CA VAL A 399 20.26 2.02 50.54
C VAL A 399 19.73 0.62 50.21
N ARG A 400 20.19 -0.41 50.92
CA ARG A 400 19.75 -1.80 50.71
C ARG A 400 18.26 -1.97 51.04
N ALA A 401 17.79 -1.40 52.15
CA ALA A 401 16.38 -1.39 52.53
C ALA A 401 15.51 -0.67 51.48
N LYS A 402 15.96 0.50 50.99
CA LYS A 402 15.26 1.24 49.93
C LYS A 402 15.22 0.46 48.60
N ARG A 403 16.27 -0.29 48.26
CA ARG A 403 16.30 -1.18 47.08
C ARG A 403 15.33 -2.36 47.21
N VAL A 404 15.24 -2.96 48.40
CA VAL A 404 14.28 -4.04 48.68
C VAL A 404 12.83 -3.52 48.59
N ALA A 405 12.55 -2.34 49.16
CA ALA A 405 11.25 -1.68 49.05
C ALA A 405 10.89 -1.31 47.59
N ALA A 406 11.85 -0.86 46.79
CA ALA A 406 11.63 -0.59 45.37
C ALA A 406 11.39 -1.87 44.53
N LYS A 407 12.00 -3.01 44.91
CA LYS A 407 11.72 -4.31 44.29
C LYS A 407 10.32 -4.82 44.65
N SER A 408 9.88 -4.66 45.90
CA SER A 408 8.56 -5.12 46.33
C SER A 408 7.42 -4.32 45.69
N SER A 409 7.58 -3.00 45.52
CA SER A 409 6.61 -2.16 44.80
C SER A 409 6.52 -2.53 43.31
N ARG A 410 7.67 -2.78 42.66
CA ARG A 410 7.71 -3.25 41.27
C ARG A 410 7.01 -4.60 41.07
N ASN A 411 7.12 -5.51 42.05
CA ASN A 411 6.46 -6.82 41.99
C ASN A 411 4.94 -6.74 42.24
N LYS A 412 4.48 -5.82 43.10
CA LYS A 412 3.04 -5.50 43.24
C LYS A 412 2.44 -4.92 41.96
N ASN A 413 3.14 -4.02 41.28
CA ASN A 413 2.68 -3.48 39.98
C ASN A 413 2.66 -4.55 38.88
N LYS A 414 3.58 -5.53 38.93
CA LYS A 414 3.58 -6.66 37.99
C LYS A 414 2.44 -7.65 38.25
N ARG A 415 2.09 -7.91 39.52
CA ARG A 415 0.95 -8.77 39.91
C ARG A 415 -0.42 -8.12 39.63
N SER A 416 -0.54 -6.80 39.81
CA SER A 416 -1.77 -6.06 39.45
C SER A 416 -1.95 -5.96 37.94
N ALA A 417 -0.88 -5.77 37.16
CA ALA A 417 -0.94 -5.85 35.71
C ALA A 417 -1.38 -7.25 35.21
N ALA A 418 -0.91 -8.33 35.85
CA ALA A 418 -1.34 -9.70 35.54
C ALA A 418 -2.79 -10.02 35.98
N ALA A 419 -3.28 -9.41 37.05
CA ALA A 419 -4.67 -9.57 37.50
C ALA A 419 -5.66 -8.84 36.59
N ILE A 420 -5.28 -7.70 36.01
CA ILE A 420 -6.12 -6.96 35.05
C ILE A 420 -6.27 -7.74 33.73
N THR A 421 -5.27 -8.53 33.32
CA THR A 421 -5.35 -9.38 32.11
C THR A 421 -6.14 -10.68 32.28
N CYS A 422 -6.46 -11.11 33.51
CA CYS A 422 -7.22 -12.34 33.77
C CYS A 422 -8.70 -12.13 34.15
N SER A 423 -9.17 -10.87 34.27
CA SER A 423 -10.56 -10.57 34.69
C SER A 423 -11.54 -10.31 33.54
N SER A 424 -11.15 -10.52 32.27
CA SER A 424 -12.11 -10.54 31.16
C SER A 424 -12.75 -11.94 31.01
N LYS A 425 -13.81 -12.17 31.78
CA LYS A 425 -14.94 -13.11 31.56
C LYS A 425 -14.62 -14.50 30.99
N LYS A 426 -14.63 -15.53 31.85
CA LYS A 426 -15.12 -16.88 31.51
C LYS A 426 -16.61 -16.96 31.87
N PRO A 427 -17.50 -17.52 31.03
CA PRO A 427 -18.89 -17.73 31.41
C PRO A 427 -19.03 -18.97 32.31
N ASP A 428 -19.85 -18.84 33.35
CA ASP A 428 -20.23 -19.91 34.28
C ASP A 428 -20.87 -21.10 33.54
N LYS A 429 -20.26 -22.28 33.68
CA LYS A 429 -20.92 -23.56 33.44
C LYS A 429 -21.16 -24.22 34.79
N ASN A 430 -22.30 -23.92 35.40
CA ASN A 430 -22.98 -24.82 36.33
C ASN A 430 -24.42 -24.35 36.57
N GLN A 431 -25.29 -24.66 35.61
CA GLN A 431 -26.72 -24.94 35.81
C GLN A 431 -27.15 -25.87 34.67
N PHE A 432 -27.99 -26.86 34.98
CA PHE A 432 -28.38 -28.06 34.21
C PHE A 432 -27.55 -29.33 34.45
N ALA A 433 -27.71 -29.92 35.63
CA ALA A 433 -27.56 -31.36 35.86
C ALA A 433 -28.91 -32.05 35.61
N LEU A 434 -28.95 -33.00 34.66
CA LEU A 434 -30.08 -33.92 34.43
C LEU A 434 -29.99 -35.11 35.41
N PRO A 435 -31.11 -35.55 36.04
CA PRO A 435 -31.08 -36.68 36.96
C PRO A 435 -31.16 -38.02 36.23
N ASN A 436 -30.19 -38.90 36.53
CA ASN A 436 -30.07 -40.24 35.98
C ASN A 436 -31.00 -41.22 36.73
N LYS A 437 -32.21 -41.48 36.19
CA LYS A 437 -33.14 -42.49 36.72
C LYS A 437 -32.74 -43.90 36.26
N LYS A 438 -32.24 -44.71 37.19
CA LYS A 438 -32.14 -46.17 37.07
C LYS A 438 -33.54 -46.78 36.84
N LYS A 439 -33.81 -47.34 35.65
CA LYS A 439 -34.96 -48.23 35.42
C LYS A 439 -34.53 -49.69 35.63
N LYS A 440 -35.05 -50.31 36.69
CA LYS A 440 -35.05 -51.76 36.92
C LYS A 440 -35.86 -52.43 35.81
N ARG A 441 -35.29 -53.44 35.16
CA ARG A 441 -36.03 -54.44 34.37
C ARG A 441 -36.81 -55.34 35.34
N LYS A 442 -38.12 -55.46 35.14
CA LYS A 442 -38.96 -56.54 35.67
C LYS A 442 -39.68 -57.16 34.47
N THR A 443 -39.61 -58.48 34.42
CA THR A 443 -40.13 -59.43 33.43
C THR A 443 -41.64 -59.66 33.60
N VAL A 444 -42.21 -60.38 32.61
CA VAL A 444 -43.55 -61.03 32.54
C VAL A 444 -44.67 -60.08 32.11
N GLY A 445 -45.53 -60.34 31.11
CA GLY A 445 -45.71 -61.45 30.17
C GLY A 445 -47.06 -61.26 29.44
N PHE A 446 -47.21 -61.99 28.32
CA PHE A 446 -48.45 -62.61 27.83
C PHE A 446 -49.48 -61.83 26.97
N GLU A 447 -49.82 -62.52 25.87
CA GLU A 447 -51.03 -62.47 25.00
C GLU A 447 -51.35 -61.16 24.26
N GLY A 448 -51.84 -61.15 23.03
CA GLY A 448 -52.41 -62.20 22.19
C GLY A 448 -53.38 -61.50 21.23
N GLU A 449 -53.25 -61.86 19.95
CA GLU A 449 -54.35 -62.00 18.99
C GLU A 449 -55.18 -60.81 18.45
N THR A 450 -55.24 -60.83 17.10
CA THR A 450 -56.41 -60.66 16.22
C THR A 450 -56.76 -59.28 15.65
N SER A 451 -56.46 -59.17 14.35
CA SER A 451 -57.32 -58.76 13.23
C SER A 451 -58.55 -57.88 13.50
N ASN A 452 -58.62 -56.76 12.77
CA ASN A 452 -59.61 -56.61 11.70
C ASN A 452 -59.07 -55.68 10.61
#